data_AF-A0A3P5WZV4-F1
#
_entry.id   AF-A0A3P5WZV4-F1
#
_cell.length_a   1.000
_cell.length_b   1.000
_cell.length_c   1.000
_cell.angle_alpha   90.00
_cell.angle_beta   90.00
_cell.angle_gamma   90.00
#
_symmetry.space_group_name_H-M   'P 1'
#
loop_
_entity.id
_entity.type
_entity.pdbx_description
1 polymer ?
#
loop_
_entity_poly.entity_id
_entity_poly.type
_entity_poly.pdbx_seq_one_letter_code
_entity_poly.pdbx_strand_id
1 'polypeptide(L)'
;MSGRATVGADPIGGAVVAVLKGGGEHVASVMTDEDGRYSLPLPPAGRYIVSMLHPETHQATARKLALDNRSVQLDLAVSGAPLEPLAPLTRA
;
A
#
# COMPACT_ATOMS: atom_id res chain seq x y z
N MET A 1 -3.22 12.12 0.12
CA MET A 1 -3.19 10.93 0.99
C MET A 1 -1.78 10.82 1.57
N SER A 2 -1.67 10.53 2.85
CA SER A 2 -0.36 10.41 3.52
C SER A 2 -0.40 9.31 4.58
N GLY A 3 0.77 8.91 5.07
CA GLY A 3 0.86 7.92 6.14
C GLY A 3 2.29 7.48 6.40
N ARG A 4 2.42 6.39 7.15
CA ARG A 4 3.70 5.74 7.47
C ARG A 4 3.76 4.30 7.00
N ALA A 5 4.94 3.90 6.55
CA ALA A 5 5.36 2.55 6.22
C ALA A 5 6.16 1.96 7.40
N THR A 6 5.76 0.79 7.90
CA THR A 6 6.40 0.14 9.05
C THR A 6 6.53 -1.38 8.90
N VAL A 7 7.55 -1.97 9.51
CA VAL A 7 7.60 -3.41 9.85
C VAL A 7 7.48 -3.50 11.36
N GLY A 8 6.38 -4.07 11.87
CA GLY A 8 6.11 -4.01 13.31
C GLY A 8 6.02 -2.57 13.80
N ALA A 9 6.97 -2.14 14.63
CA ALA A 9 7.06 -0.75 15.13
C ALA A 9 8.11 0.11 14.40
N ASP A 10 8.94 -0.51 13.56
CA ASP A 10 10.08 0.15 12.92
C ASP A 10 9.66 0.79 11.58
N PRO A 11 10.05 2.06 11.31
CA PRO A 11 9.77 2.71 10.03
C PRO A 11 10.59 2.09 8.89
N ILE A 12 10.03 2.09 7.69
CA ILE A 12 10.71 1.60 6.48
C ILE A 12 11.04 2.78 5.56
N GLY A 13 12.32 3.15 5.49
CA GLY A 13 12.80 4.07 4.47
C GLY A 13 12.98 3.41 3.11
N GLY A 14 12.68 4.14 2.03
CA GLY A 14 12.84 3.65 0.66
C GLY A 14 11.81 2.60 0.21
N ALA A 15 10.76 2.35 0.99
CA ALA A 15 9.64 1.52 0.58
C ALA A 15 8.87 2.16 -0.56
N VAL A 16 8.52 1.36 -1.56
CA VAL A 16 7.71 1.82 -2.69
C VAL A 16 6.25 1.69 -2.32
N VAL A 17 5.55 2.81 -2.21
CA VAL A 17 4.10 2.87 -2.03
C VAL A 17 3.46 3.15 -3.39
N ALA A 18 2.59 2.25 -3.85
CA ALA A 18 1.90 2.38 -5.12
C ALA A 18 0.38 2.43 -4.93
N VAL A 19 -0.28 3.26 -5.72
CA VAL A 19 -1.73 3.40 -5.77
C VAL A 19 -2.21 2.88 -7.11
N LEU A 20 -3.16 1.97 -7.07
CA LEU A 20 -3.80 1.37 -8.24
C LEU A 20 -5.31 1.61 -8.13
N LYS A 21 -6.00 1.80 -9.25
CA LYS A 21 -7.47 1.76 -9.27
C LYS A 21 -7.95 0.34 -8.94
N GLY A 22 -9.23 0.20 -8.60
CA GLY A 22 -9.85 -1.10 -8.33
C GLY A 22 -9.73 -2.12 -9.48
N GLY A 23 -9.50 -1.67 -10.72
CA GLY A 23 -9.22 -2.52 -11.88
C GLY A 23 -7.74 -2.91 -12.06
N GLY A 24 -6.84 -2.50 -11.17
CA GLY A 24 -5.40 -2.77 -11.25
C GLY A 24 -4.59 -1.76 -12.07
N GLU A 25 -5.23 -0.73 -12.64
CA GLU A 25 -4.53 0.34 -13.36
C GLU A 25 -3.68 1.18 -12.39
N HIS A 26 -2.39 1.38 -12.71
CA HIS A 26 -1.50 2.22 -11.91
C HIS A 26 -1.91 3.69 -11.97
N VAL A 27 -1.91 4.35 -10.81
CA VAL A 27 -2.28 5.76 -10.65
C VAL A 27 -1.05 6.60 -10.32
N ALA A 28 -0.31 6.19 -9.29
CA ALA A 28 0.89 6.88 -8.83
C ALA A 28 1.73 5.96 -7.94
N SER A 29 3.00 6.29 -7.76
CA SER A 29 3.86 5.72 -6.73
C SER A 29 4.77 6.77 -6.10
N VAL A 30 5.22 6.50 -4.89
CA VAL A 30 6.18 7.31 -4.15
C VAL A 30 7.09 6.39 -3.33
N MET A 31 8.31 6.84 -3.06
CA MET A 31 9.18 6.18 -2.08
C MET A 31 9.04 6.84 -0.72
N THR A 32 9.03 6.05 0.35
CA THR A 32 9.01 6.59 1.71
C THR A 32 10.34 7.24 2.05
N ASP A 33 10.30 8.29 2.88
CA ASP A 33 11.49 8.92 3.45
C ASP A 33 12.14 8.03 4.54
N GLU A 34 13.29 8.46 5.07
CA GLU A 34 14.04 7.72 6.11
C GLU A 34 13.22 7.44 7.37
N ASP A 35 12.20 8.26 7.66
CA ASP A 35 11.27 8.08 8.79
C ASP A 35 10.05 7.22 8.41
N GLY A 36 10.06 6.63 7.22
CA GLY A 36 8.99 5.81 6.67
C GLY A 36 7.75 6.58 6.26
N ARG A 37 7.79 7.92 6.19
CA ARG A 37 6.65 8.72 5.80
C ARG A 37 6.51 8.77 4.29
N TYR A 38 5.27 8.85 3.83
CA TYR A 38 4.97 9.08 2.43
C TYR A 38 3.79 10.06 2.28
N SER A 39 3.76 10.74 1.14
CA SER A 39 2.66 11.62 0.76
C SER A 39 2.45 11.57 -0.74
N LEU A 40 1.19 11.44 -1.13
CA LEU A 40 0.74 11.42 -2.52
C LEU A 40 -0.43 12.41 -2.67
N PRO A 41 -0.54 13.09 -3.83
CA PRO A 41 -1.75 13.82 -4.16
C PRO A 41 -2.98 12.93 -3.99
N LEU A 42 -4.06 13.47 -3.42
CA LEU A 42 -5.29 12.69 -3.27
C LEU A 42 -5.88 12.47 -4.68
N PRO A 43 -6.02 11.21 -5.14
CA PRO A 43 -6.67 10.94 -6.41
C PRO A 43 -8.17 11.27 -6.32
N PRO A 44 -8.89 11.32 -7.46
CA PRO A 44 -10.34 11.46 -7.48
C PRO A 44 -11.05 10.43 -6.60
N ALA A 45 -12.28 10.73 -6.20
CA ALA A 45 -13.08 9.78 -5.42
C ALA A 45 -13.28 8.46 -6.20
N GLY A 46 -13.07 7.33 -5.53
CA GLY A 46 -13.10 6.02 -6.17
C GLY A 46 -12.57 4.90 -5.29
N ARG A 47 -12.56 3.68 -5.84
CA ARG A 47 -12.00 2.50 -5.19
C ARG A 47 -10.57 2.29 -5.65
N TYR A 48 -9.67 2.17 -4.68
CA TYR A 48 -8.24 2.00 -4.92
C TYR A 48 -7.67 0.83 -4.14
N ILE A 49 -6.57 0.30 -4.66
CA ILE A 49 -5.67 -0.63 -3.99
C ILE A 49 -4.39 0.15 -3.74
N VAL A 50 -3.98 0.25 -2.50
CA VAL A 50 -2.69 0.83 -2.13
C VAL A 50 -1.80 -0.31 -1.67
N SER A 51 -0.65 -0.46 -2.33
CA SER A 51 0.36 -1.42 -1.97
C SER A 51 1.62 -0.74 -1.45
N MET A 52 2.36 -1.45 -0.62
CA MET A 52 3.69 -1.07 -0.18
C MET A 52 4.62 -2.26 -0.37
N LEU A 53 5.79 -2.00 -0.94
CA LEU A 53 6.87 -2.98 -1.13
C LEU A 53 8.08 -2.56 -0.31
N HIS A 54 8.53 -3.45 0.57
CA HIS A 54 9.77 -3.28 1.31
C HIS A 54 10.97 -3.38 0.36
N PRO A 55 11.96 -2.46 0.42
CA PRO A 55 13.06 -2.42 -0.55
C PRO A 55 13.99 -3.63 -0.43
N GLU A 56 14.34 -4.04 0.79
CA GLU A 56 15.28 -5.16 1.02
C GLU A 56 14.64 -6.54 1.04
N THR A 57 13.55 -6.71 1.81
CA THR A 57 12.94 -8.03 2.02
C THR A 57 11.96 -8.42 0.90
N HIS A 58 11.64 -7.49 0.01
CA HIS A 58 10.59 -7.62 -1.02
C HIS A 58 9.22 -8.04 -0.47
N GLN A 59 9.00 -7.91 0.84
CA GLN A 59 7.69 -8.15 1.42
C GLN A 59 6.72 -7.07 0.95
N ALA A 60 5.52 -7.49 0.55
CA ALA A 60 4.49 -6.60 0.06
C ALA A 60 3.24 -6.70 0.94
N THR A 61 2.60 -5.56 1.16
CA THR A 61 1.25 -5.48 1.71
C THR A 61 0.36 -4.70 0.76
N ALA A 62 -0.93 -5.02 0.73
CA ALA A 62 -1.90 -4.32 -0.10
C ALA A 62 -3.20 -4.11 0.68
N ARG A 63 -3.78 -2.92 0.53
CA ARG A 63 -5.03 -2.55 1.17
C ARG A 63 -5.99 -1.97 0.15
N LYS A 64 -7.23 -2.44 0.18
CA LYS A 64 -8.35 -1.84 -0.57
C LYS A 64 -8.95 -0.72 0.27
N LEU A 65 -9.16 0.43 -0.34
CA LEU A 65 -9.88 1.54 0.30
C LEU A 65 -10.71 2.31 -0.72
N ALA A 66 -11.83 2.85 -0.23
CA ALA A 66 -12.56 3.89 -0.93
C ALA A 66 -11.94 5.23 -0.54
N LEU A 67 -11.42 5.95 -1.53
CA LEU A 67 -10.99 7.33 -1.36
C LEU A 67 -12.16 8.22 -1.76
N ASP A 68 -12.49 9.18 -0.90
CA ASP A 68 -13.40 10.27 -1.22
C ASP A 68 -12.58 11.56 -1.41
N ASN A 69 -13.24 12.71 -1.55
CA ASN A 69 -12.56 14.00 -1.73
C ASN A 69 -12.06 14.62 -0.40
N ARG A 70 -11.59 13.80 0.55
CA ARG A 70 -11.07 14.21 1.85
C ARG A 70 -9.67 13.66 2.07
N SER A 71 -8.83 14.39 2.79
CA SER A 71 -7.51 13.90 3.19
C SER A 71 -7.63 12.58 3.95
N VAL A 72 -6.89 11.56 3.49
CA VAL A 72 -6.85 10.23 4.10
C VAL A 72 -5.46 9.98 4.67
N GLN A 73 -5.45 9.53 5.93
CA GLN A 73 -4.27 8.99 6.59
C GLN A 73 -4.31 7.46 6.52
N LEU A 74 -3.30 6.85 5.91
CA LEU A 74 -3.23 5.43 5.67
C LEU A 74 -1.87 4.91 6.15
N ASP A 75 -1.83 4.26 7.30
CA ASP A 75 -0.62 3.58 7.72
C ASP A 75 -0.57 2.17 7.10
N LEU A 76 0.61 1.81 6.62
CA LEU A 76 0.93 0.56 5.95
C LEU A 76 1.95 -0.17 6.80
N ALA A 77 1.54 -1.33 7.31
CA ALA A 77 2.41 -2.20 8.10
C ALA A 77 2.59 -3.52 7.36
N VAL A 78 3.83 -3.98 7.27
CA VAL A 78 4.11 -5.38 6.99
C VAL A 78 4.00 -6.12 8.32
N SER A 79 2.84 -6.72 8.56
CA SER A 79 2.74 -7.85 9.49
C SER A 79 3.03 -9.08 8.66
N GLY A 80 3.97 -9.93 9.06
CA GLY A 80 4.48 -11.06 8.27
C GLY A 80 3.48 -12.18 7.96
N ALA A 81 2.19 -11.91 7.79
CA ALA A 81 1.30 -12.81 7.08
C ALA A 81 1.56 -12.64 5.58
N PRO A 82 1.99 -13.70 4.86
CA PRO A 82 2.03 -13.69 3.41
C PRO A 82 0.66 -13.24 2.89
N LEU A 83 0.64 -12.61 1.72
CA LEU A 83 -0.58 -12.64 0.90
C LEU A 83 -0.88 -14.14 0.74
N GLU A 84 -1.87 -14.67 1.49
CA GLU A 84 -2.34 -16.04 1.29
C GLU A 84 -2.52 -16.20 -0.23
N PRO A 85 -1.76 -17.10 -0.89
CA PRO A 85 -1.98 -17.35 -2.29
C PRO A 85 -3.45 -17.73 -2.41
N LEU A 86 -4.20 -17.01 -3.27
CA LEU A 86 -5.60 -17.28 -3.53
C LEU A 86 -5.74 -18.79 -3.67
N ALA A 87 -6.43 -19.43 -2.71
CA ALA A 87 -6.62 -20.87 -2.73
C ALA A 87 -7.07 -21.25 -4.14
N PRO A 88 -6.44 -22.24 -4.80
CA PRO A 88 -6.82 -22.61 -6.15
C PRO A 88 -8.31 -22.91 -6.14
N LEU A 89 -9.08 -22.27 -7.04
CA LEU A 89 -10.47 -22.61 -7.28
C LEU A 89 -10.50 -24.10 -7.58
N THR A 90 -10.84 -24.91 -6.58
CA THR A 90 -10.92 -26.35 -6.75
C THR A 90 -12.16 -26.55 -7.61
N ARG A 91 -11.94 -26.79 -8.90
CA ARG A 91 -12.99 -27.07 -9.87
C ARG A 91 -13.67 -28.38 -9.44
N ALA A 92 -14.95 -28.27 -9.08
CA ALA A 92 -15.83 -29.41 -8.83
C ALA A 92 -16.06 -30.23 -10.11
#